data_AF-A0A820NSR2-F1
#
_entry.id   AF-A0A820NSR2-F1
#
_cell.length_a   1.000
_cell.length_b   1.000
_cell.length_c   1.000
_cell.angle_alpha   90.00
_cell.angle_beta   90.00
_cell.angle_gamma   90.00
#
_symmetry.space_group_name_H-M   'P 1'
#
loop_
_entity.id
_entity.type
_entity.pdbx_description
1 polymer ?
#
loop_
_entity_poly.entity_id
_entity_poly.type
_entity_poly.pdbx_seq_one_letter_code
_entity_poly.pdbx_strand_id
1 'polypeptide(L)'
;LSHELREDFDTAVQGNNLKEADLKTLTGGARIANIFRERFPFELIKVELQDKDMRNQTVVAIRNIRGFRSGLFTPDEAFEYIVKTQIAKFEEPIFKCVDMVTSELLSIVHEATSKVRIIF
;
A
#
# COMPACT_ATOMS: atom_id res chain seq x y z
N LEU A 1 -15.75 17.78 26.06
CA LEU A 1 -14.73 16.71 25.93
C LEU A 1 -15.03 15.65 24.86
N SER A 2 -15.95 14.70 25.05
CA SER A 2 -16.14 13.62 24.04
C SER A 2 -16.76 14.10 22.73
N HIS A 3 -17.66 15.09 22.78
CA HIS A 3 -18.28 15.70 21.59
C HIS A 3 -17.28 16.57 20.82
N GLU A 4 -16.55 17.45 21.51
CA GLU A 4 -15.53 18.31 20.90
C GLU A 4 -14.40 17.50 20.25
N LEU A 5 -13.92 16.42 20.91
CA LEU A 5 -12.90 15.55 20.33
C LEU A 5 -13.40 14.89 19.02
N ARG A 6 -14.68 14.51 18.98
CA ARG A 6 -15.30 13.94 17.78
C ARG A 6 -15.37 14.96 16.65
N GLU A 7 -15.78 16.19 16.94
CA GLU A 7 -15.85 17.27 15.94
C GLU A 7 -14.46 17.68 15.43
N ASP A 8 -13.47 17.77 16.32
CA ASP A 8 -12.07 18.03 15.95
C ASP A 8 -11.51 16.90 15.07
N PHE A 9 -11.82 15.64 15.39
CA PHE A 9 -11.41 14.49 14.58
C PHE A 9 -12.07 14.50 13.20
N ASP A 10 -13.39 14.70 13.12
CA ASP A 10 -14.12 14.77 11.85
C ASP A 10 -13.58 15.91 10.97
N THR A 11 -13.23 17.05 11.58
CA THR A 11 -12.64 18.20 10.88
C THR A 11 -11.23 17.90 10.36
N ALA A 12 -10.38 17.24 11.17
CA ALA A 12 -9.03 16.84 10.78
C ALA A 12 -9.04 15.77 9.67
N VAL A 13 -9.98 14.81 9.72
CA VAL A 13 -10.20 13.83 8.65
C VAL A 13 -10.64 14.52 7.35
N GLN A 14 -11.52 15.51 7.41
CA GLN A 14 -11.94 16.24 6.21
C GLN A 14 -10.84 17.14 5.63
N GLY A 15 -9.77 17.41 6.38
CA GLY A 15 -8.68 18.29 5.95
C GLY A 15 -9.08 19.77 5.92
N ASN A 16 -10.13 20.15 6.66
CA ASN A 16 -10.67 21.52 6.65
C ASN A 16 -9.85 22.53 7.49
N ASN A 17 -8.73 22.10 8.09
CA ASN A 17 -7.82 22.96 8.86
C ASN A 17 -6.88 23.80 7.94
N LEU A 18 -7.45 24.45 6.93
CA LEU A 18 -6.77 25.34 5.98
C LEU A 18 -6.03 26.52 6.64
N LYS A 19 -6.33 26.84 7.91
CA LYS A 19 -5.68 27.94 8.64
C LYS A 19 -4.25 27.63 9.09
N GLU A 20 -3.85 26.35 9.14
CA GLU A 20 -2.52 25.91 9.59
C GLU A 20 -1.83 24.92 8.61
N ALA A 21 -2.53 24.45 7.57
CA ALA A 21 -1.96 23.53 6.60
C ALA A 21 -0.96 24.22 5.64
N ASP A 22 0.24 23.65 5.50
CA ASP A 22 1.17 24.00 4.42
C ASP A 22 0.48 23.66 3.08
N LEU A 23 0.22 24.69 2.26
CA LEU A 23 -0.44 24.57 0.95
C LEU A 23 0.30 23.65 -0.03
N LYS A 24 1.50 23.19 0.33
CA LYS A 24 2.33 22.27 -0.45
C LYS A 24 2.08 20.79 -0.16
N THR A 25 1.36 20.44 0.90
CA THR A 25 1.20 19.05 1.34
C THR A 25 -0.26 18.67 1.53
N LEU A 26 -0.66 17.50 1.00
CA LEU A 26 -1.96 16.91 1.28
C LEU A 26 -2.00 16.41 2.73
N THR A 27 -3.15 16.57 3.39
CA THR A 27 -3.37 16.11 4.77
C THR A 27 -4.72 15.40 4.91
N GLY A 28 -4.88 14.65 6.00
CA GLY A 28 -6.10 13.98 6.38
C GLY A 28 -6.63 13.05 5.29
N GLY A 29 -7.93 13.16 5.02
CA GLY A 29 -8.63 12.37 4.00
C GLY A 29 -8.11 12.60 2.59
N ALA A 30 -7.61 13.80 2.27
CA ALA A 30 -7.01 14.07 0.96
C ALA A 30 -5.71 13.30 0.76
N ARG A 31 -4.87 13.21 1.81
CA ARG A 31 -3.64 12.40 1.77
C ARG A 31 -3.94 10.91 1.71
N ILE A 32 -4.91 10.42 2.47
CA ILE A 32 -5.36 9.02 2.40
C ILE A 32 -5.86 8.69 0.98
N ALA A 33 -6.68 9.56 0.39
CA ALA A 33 -7.17 9.38 -0.97
C ALA A 33 -6.02 9.34 -2.00
N ASN A 34 -5.01 10.20 -1.85
CA ASN A 34 -3.82 10.20 -2.68
C ASN A 34 -2.98 8.91 -2.53
N ILE A 35 -2.85 8.41 -1.30
CA ILE A 35 -2.16 7.13 -1.04
C ILE A 35 -2.83 6.00 -1.85
N PHE A 36 -4.16 5.90 -1.80
CA PHE A 36 -4.87 4.83 -2.51
C PHE A 36 -4.97 5.03 -4.02
N ARG A 37 -5.11 6.28 -4.50
CA ARG A 37 -5.37 6.55 -5.93
C ARG A 37 -4.11 6.76 -6.77
N GLU A 38 -3.03 7.22 -6.16
CA GLU A 38 -1.80 7.52 -6.89
C GLU A 38 -0.64 6.67 -6.37
N ARG A 39 -0.36 6.71 -5.06
CA ARG A 39 0.88 6.11 -4.54
C ARG A 39 0.86 4.58 -4.59
N PHE A 40 -0.23 3.95 -4.15
CA PHE A 40 -0.35 2.50 -4.13
C PHE A 40 -0.34 1.91 -5.55
N PRO A 41 -1.15 2.42 -6.51
CA PRO A 41 -1.05 2.00 -7.91
C PRO A 41 0.35 2.16 -8.51
N PHE A 42 1.06 3.26 -8.19
CA PHE A 42 2.44 3.45 -8.62
C PHE A 42 3.38 2.35 -8.09
N GLU A 43 3.28 1.99 -6.80
CA GLU A 43 4.11 0.92 -6.23
C GLU A 43 3.77 -0.45 -6.84
N LEU A 44 2.51 -0.72 -7.18
CA LEU A 44 2.11 -1.95 -7.89
C LEU A 44 2.74 -2.02 -9.30
N ILE A 45 2.68 -0.94 -10.08
CA ILE A 45 3.29 -0.87 -11.42
C ILE A 45 4.82 -1.03 -11.34
N LYS A 46 5.44 -0.48 -10.28
CA LYS A 46 6.88 -0.60 -10.05
C LYS A 46 7.31 -2.06 -9.88
N VAL A 47 6.50 -2.90 -9.22
CA VAL A 47 6.77 -4.35 -9.10
C VAL A 47 6.83 -5.00 -10.48
N GLU A 48 5.90 -4.66 -11.38
CA GLU A 48 5.88 -5.20 -12.76
C GLU A 48 7.12 -4.76 -13.56
N LEU A 49 7.54 -3.51 -13.43
CA LEU A 49 8.69 -2.95 -14.16
C LEU A 49 10.05 -3.51 -13.72
N GLN A 50 10.15 -3.98 -12.47
CA GLN A 50 11.36 -4.58 -11.92
C GLN A 50 11.53 -6.04 -12.36
N ASP A 51 10.46 -6.69 -12.84
CA ASP A 51 10.45 -8.10 -13.21
C ASP A 51 10.91 -8.38 -14.65
N LYS A 52 12.04 -7.76 -15.04
CA LYS A 52 12.57 -7.82 -16.41
C LYS A 52 12.95 -9.24 -16.86
N ASP A 53 13.23 -10.14 -15.90
CA ASP A 53 13.64 -11.52 -16.14
C ASP A 53 12.52 -12.55 -15.95
N MET A 54 11.26 -12.11 -15.73
CA MET A 54 10.14 -13.01 -15.42
C MET A 54 9.99 -14.17 -16.43
N ARG A 55 10.13 -13.88 -17.73
CA ARG A 55 10.04 -14.90 -18.78
C ARG A 55 11.15 -15.93 -18.65
N ASN A 56 12.37 -15.49 -18.39
CA ASN A 56 13.52 -16.38 -18.23
C ASN A 56 13.36 -17.25 -16.97
N GLN A 57 12.96 -16.65 -15.85
CA GLN A 57 12.70 -17.37 -14.59
C GLN A 57 11.57 -18.39 -14.74
N THR A 58 10.50 -18.03 -15.46
CA THR A 58 9.40 -18.94 -15.79
C THR A 58 9.88 -20.15 -16.59
N VAL A 59 10.67 -19.93 -17.65
CA VAL A 59 11.23 -21.02 -18.47
C VAL A 59 12.13 -21.92 -17.64
N VAL A 60 12.97 -21.35 -16.77
CA VAL A 60 13.85 -22.11 -15.87
C VAL A 60 13.05 -22.92 -14.85
N ALA A 61 12.05 -22.33 -14.21
CA ALA A 61 11.19 -22.99 -13.24
C ALA A 61 10.44 -24.18 -13.87
N ILE A 62 9.89 -24.00 -15.08
CA ILE A 62 9.23 -25.07 -15.84
C ILE A 62 10.20 -26.22 -16.15
N ARG A 63 11.42 -25.91 -16.60
CA ARG A 63 12.45 -26.92 -16.89
C ARG A 63 12.83 -27.71 -15.63
N ASN A 64 13.01 -27.02 -14.50
CA ASN A 64 13.37 -27.64 -13.23
C ASN A 64 12.26 -28.58 -12.72
N ILE A 65 11.00 -28.15 -12.78
CA ILE A 65 9.86 -28.96 -12.31
C ILE A 65 9.61 -30.14 -13.24
N ARG A 66 9.79 -29.97 -14.54
CA ARG A 66 9.66 -31.05 -15.53
C ARG A 66 10.75 -32.12 -15.40
N GLY A 67 11.95 -31.76 -14.95
CA GLY A 67 13.07 -32.67 -14.80
C GLY A 67 13.44 -33.37 -16.11
N PHE A 68 13.79 -34.66 -16.06
CA PHE A 68 14.20 -35.45 -17.25
C PHE A 68 13.02 -35.92 -18.12
N ARG A 69 11.76 -35.66 -17.73
CA ARG A 69 10.58 -36.18 -18.42
C ARG A 69 10.24 -35.32 -19.64
N SER A 70 10.10 -35.94 -20.81
CA SER A 70 9.70 -35.29 -22.05
C SER A 70 8.17 -35.09 -22.15
N GLY A 71 7.55 -34.41 -21.17
CA GLY A 71 6.10 -34.11 -21.20
C GLY A 71 5.72 -32.96 -22.14
N LEU A 72 4.69 -33.13 -22.98
CA LEU A 72 4.28 -32.13 -23.98
C LEU A 72 3.71 -30.82 -23.37
N PHE A 73 3.31 -30.86 -22.09
CA PHE A 73 2.65 -29.75 -21.38
C PHE A 73 3.45 -29.31 -20.15
N THR A 74 3.29 -28.05 -19.75
CA THR A 74 3.77 -27.53 -18.46
C THR A 74 3.00 -28.20 -17.33
N PRO A 75 3.65 -28.80 -16.32
CA PRO A 75 2.96 -29.37 -15.17
C PRO A 75 2.15 -28.32 -14.40
N ASP A 76 0.97 -28.68 -13.90
CA ASP A 76 0.09 -27.77 -13.11
C ASP A 76 0.82 -27.15 -11.92
N GLU A 77 1.71 -27.92 -11.27
CA GLU A 77 2.55 -27.46 -10.16
C GLU A 77 3.50 -26.32 -10.55
N ALA A 78 4.02 -26.32 -11.78
CA ALA A 78 4.89 -25.25 -12.26
C ALA A 78 4.11 -23.97 -12.48
N PHE A 79 2.93 -24.07 -13.07
CA PHE A 79 2.04 -22.92 -13.23
C PHE A 79 1.65 -22.35 -11.86
N GLU A 80 1.22 -23.20 -10.93
CA GLU A 80 0.83 -22.80 -9.58
C GLU A 80 1.98 -22.10 -8.84
N TYR A 81 3.19 -22.66 -8.90
CA TYR A 81 4.37 -22.07 -8.29
C TYR A 81 4.69 -20.68 -8.87
N ILE A 82 4.68 -20.54 -10.20
CA ILE A 82 4.94 -19.26 -10.86
C ILE A 82 3.89 -18.22 -10.46
N VAL A 83 2.60 -18.57 -10.51
CA VAL A 83 1.52 -17.65 -10.13
C VAL A 83 1.66 -17.21 -8.67
N LYS A 84 1.90 -18.14 -7.74
CA LYS A 84 2.13 -17.83 -6.33
C LYS A 84 3.33 -16.90 -6.13
N THR A 85 4.42 -17.15 -6.84
CA THR A 85 5.63 -16.31 -6.79
C THR A 85 5.35 -14.90 -7.28
N GLN A 86 4.55 -14.74 -8.33
CA GLN A 86 4.16 -13.42 -8.84
C GLN A 86 3.25 -12.68 -7.87
N ILE A 87 2.27 -13.36 -7.27
CA ILE A 87 1.35 -12.76 -6.28
C ILE A 87 2.13 -12.29 -5.04
N ALA A 88 3.10 -13.09 -4.56
CA ALA A 88 3.89 -12.76 -3.38
C ALA A 88 4.69 -11.45 -3.52
N LYS A 89 5.07 -11.06 -4.74
CA LYS A 89 5.78 -9.78 -4.98
C LYS A 89 4.96 -8.54 -4.61
N PHE A 90 3.64 -8.67 -4.52
CA PHE A 90 2.74 -7.56 -4.15
C PHE A 90 2.57 -7.39 -2.64
N GLU A 91 3.14 -8.27 -1.82
CA GLU A 91 3.03 -8.19 -0.35
C GLU A 91 3.67 -6.90 0.20
N GLU A 92 4.90 -6.59 -0.23
CA GLU A 92 5.61 -5.38 0.18
C GLU A 92 4.86 -4.07 -0.14
N PRO A 93 4.38 -3.82 -1.38
CA PRO A 93 3.65 -2.59 -1.67
C PRO A 93 2.30 -2.49 -0.94
N ILE A 94 1.66 -3.61 -0.62
CA ILE A 94 0.44 -3.64 0.21
C ILE A 94 0.78 -3.20 1.64
N PHE A 95 1.79 -3.78 2.27
CA PHE A 95 2.22 -3.37 3.61
C PHE A 95 2.61 -1.90 3.67
N LYS A 96 3.37 -1.44 2.67
CA LYS A 96 3.74 -0.02 2.56
C LYS A 96 2.51 0.89 2.47
N CYS A 97 1.48 0.49 1.73
CA CYS A 97 0.21 1.22 1.66
C CYS A 97 -0.46 1.32 3.04
N VAL A 98 -0.54 0.21 3.77
CA VAL A 98 -1.08 0.15 5.12
C VAL A 98 -0.29 1.04 6.08
N ASP A 99 1.04 1.01 6.03
CA ASP A 99 1.91 1.84 6.87
C ASP A 99 1.69 3.34 6.61
N MET A 100 1.60 3.74 5.34
CA MET A 100 1.34 5.13 4.96
C MET A 100 -0.02 5.62 5.45
N VAL A 101 -1.07 4.80 5.33
CA VAL A 101 -2.42 5.14 5.82
C VAL A 101 -2.42 5.19 7.35
N THR A 102 -1.79 4.23 8.02
CA THR A 102 -1.69 4.19 9.48
C THR A 102 -0.96 5.41 10.02
N SER A 103 0.15 5.80 9.38
CA SER A 103 0.89 7.01 9.74
C SER A 103 0.03 8.26 9.61
N GLU A 104 -0.81 8.36 8.58
CA GLU A 104 -1.70 9.51 8.40
C GLU A 104 -2.82 9.52 9.43
N LEU A 105 -3.45 8.37 9.70
CA LEU A 105 -4.47 8.24 10.75
C LEU A 105 -3.91 8.61 12.13
N LEU A 106 -2.68 8.20 12.45
CA LEU A 106 -2.01 8.59 13.69
C LEU A 106 -1.78 10.11 13.74
N SER A 107 -1.39 10.73 12.63
CA SER A 107 -1.25 12.19 12.53
C SER A 107 -2.57 12.90 12.82
N ILE A 108 -3.68 12.44 12.24
CA ILE A 108 -5.03 12.99 12.47
C ILE A 108 -5.43 12.87 13.94
N VAL A 109 -5.19 11.72 14.57
CA VAL A 109 -5.48 11.52 16.00
C VAL A 109 -4.63 12.44 16.88
N HIS A 110 -3.35 12.60 16.56
CA HIS A 110 -2.47 13.52 17.28
C HIS A 110 -2.93 14.97 17.15
N GLU A 111 -3.34 15.40 15.96
CA GLU A 111 -3.88 16.74 15.72
C GLU A 111 -5.16 16.98 16.52
N ALA A 112 -6.12 16.05 16.46
CA ALA A 112 -7.38 16.15 17.20
C ALA A 112 -7.20 16.14 18.73
N THR A 113 -6.19 15.43 19.24
CA THR A 113 -5.91 15.36 20.68
C THR A 113 -4.98 16.45 21.20
N SER A 114 -4.27 17.16 20.32
CA SER A 114 -3.33 18.22 20.69
C SER A 114 -3.99 19.36 21.47
N LYS A 115 -5.21 19.74 21.11
CA LYS A 115 -5.99 20.79 21.78
C LYS A 115 -6.45 20.40 23.19
N VAL A 116 -6.70 19.11 23.43
CA VAL A 116 -7.17 18.59 24.73
C VAL A 116 -6.06 18.64 25.79
N ARG A 117 -4.79 18.52 25.39
CA ARG A 117 -3.64 18.62 26.32
C ARG A 117 -3.40 20.03 26.87
N ILE A 118 -3.94 21.07 26.25
CA ILE A 118 -3.71 22.47 26.68
C ILE A 118 -4.68 22.88 27.82
N ILE A 119 -5.67 22.05 28.14
CA ILE A 119 -6.75 22.37 29.09
C ILE A 119 -6.50 21.81 30.52
N PHE A 120 -5.40 21.10 30.76
CA PHE A 120 -4.96 20.64 32.09
C PHE A 120 -3.60 21.22 32.45
#